data_AF-A0A9P9E346-F1
#
_entry.id   AF-A0A9P9E346-F1
#
_cell.length_a   1.000
_cell.length_b   1.000
_cell.length_c   1.000
_cell.angle_alpha   90.00
_cell.angle_beta   90.00
_cell.angle_gamma   90.00
#
_symmetry.space_group_name_H-M   'P 1'
#
loop_
_entity.id
_entity.type
_entity.pdbx_description
1 polymer ?
#
loop_
_entity_poly.entity_id
_entity_poly.type
_entity_poly.pdbx_seq_one_letter_code
_entity_poly.pdbx_strand_id
1 'polypeptide(L)'
;MTERKVSASLSRSVRGTTPRLQDLGTTPESPRTPPFLRSTSSYFGSPGAGSRGEEEHVVIEIGSRFVRGGFPGESTPRCTLAFGPDEQRRLGDYRQWDPEHMYRKQKTRRGQDWGRDHELYPSDLAQVDMGLVEDKFERAMREAYNKYFLLDQKLDQKARRILLAMPSRMPQPLISMMLEVLFGSFQAPSITLMSSPTLSTVAAGLRSALVVDIGWAETVVTGVCEYREVHERRTIRAGKALSEEMANLLTAALEENADPGISKSNISFEEANEVLTRVGWCKSRPKNRNTMYFPARTSPVLEEFEDAVESPEPTVTIPLLRAGSPTEVPIPFAALCQPAEKALFASETPVNELDEHELPIPHVIYRVLLSLPFDIRRLCMSRIIISGGVSNLPGLKSRVLAELETLVNQRGWDPVRSYGSAQGHHDAILRERRENIELRIEEAGDKVSEFLNDGETPAPLPAGLRAPDVDIIDKKLAHTTLREGPPSTCSVGGSIRGIETLGPWVGASLLAQLRVKGIVEVERERFLKDGLLGAVREKEISVVQRQSMGPGILGVKNAGERGSWTLGIWA
;
A
#
# COMPACT_ATOMS: atom_id res chain seq x y z
N MET A 1 -28.56 15.91 73.85
CA MET A 1 -28.52 16.98 72.84
C MET A 1 -27.21 17.72 73.05
N THR A 2 -26.22 17.77 72.18
CA THR A 2 -25.93 17.29 70.81
C THR A 2 -24.40 17.44 70.69
N GLU A 3 -23.68 16.33 70.66
CA GLU A 3 -22.91 15.83 69.50
C GLU A 3 -21.65 16.62 69.09
N ARG A 4 -20.51 15.94 69.27
CA ARG A 4 -19.14 16.28 68.87
C ARG A 4 -18.93 15.99 67.37
N LYS A 5 -18.31 16.94 66.67
CA LYS A 5 -17.69 16.78 65.35
C LYS A 5 -16.46 15.86 65.44
N VAL A 6 -16.32 14.91 64.52
CA VAL A 6 -15.04 14.23 64.21
C VAL A 6 -14.87 14.01 62.71
N SER A 7 -13.64 14.31 62.30
CA SER A 7 -12.87 14.22 61.05
C SER A 7 -13.31 13.33 59.88
N ALA A 8 -13.05 13.86 58.69
CA ALA A 8 -12.98 13.17 57.40
C ALA A 8 -11.65 12.42 57.21
N SER A 9 -11.71 11.20 56.65
CA SER A 9 -10.56 10.51 56.07
C SER A 9 -10.97 9.57 54.91
N LEU A 10 -10.29 9.75 53.78
CA LEU A 10 -9.81 8.74 52.81
C LEU A 10 -10.84 7.81 52.13
N SER A 11 -11.22 8.16 50.89
CA SER A 11 -11.83 7.23 49.93
C SER A 11 -10.76 6.64 48.98
N ARG A 12 -10.55 5.32 49.10
CA ARG A 12 -9.75 4.49 48.19
C ARG A 12 -10.67 3.78 47.20
N SER A 13 -10.28 3.82 45.94
CA SER A 13 -10.88 3.17 44.76
C SER A 13 -11.17 1.67 44.97
N VAL A 14 -12.38 1.23 44.59
CA VAL A 14 -12.76 -0.19 44.45
C VAL A 14 -13.18 -0.45 42.99
N ARG A 15 -12.53 -1.46 42.40
CA ARG A 15 -12.75 -1.99 41.04
C ARG A 15 -14.18 -2.53 40.90
N GLY A 16 -14.82 -2.20 39.78
CA GLY A 16 -16.10 -2.78 39.35
C GLY A 16 -15.96 -4.25 38.94
N THR A 17 -16.93 -5.03 39.38
CA THR A 17 -17.18 -6.45 39.13
C THR A 17 -17.71 -6.73 37.72
N THR A 18 -17.25 -7.81 37.09
CA THR A 18 -17.78 -8.36 35.82
C THR A 18 -19.12 -9.07 36.04
N PRO A 19 -20.13 -8.92 35.15
CA PRO A 19 -21.43 -9.59 35.33
C PRO A 19 -21.41 -11.05 34.85
N ARG A 20 -22.21 -11.89 35.51
CA ARG A 20 -22.39 -13.33 35.24
C ARG A 20 -23.53 -13.58 34.23
N LEU A 21 -23.42 -14.72 33.54
CA LEU A 21 -24.14 -15.12 32.34
C LEU A 21 -25.55 -15.71 32.59
N GLN A 22 -26.31 -15.22 33.58
CA GLN A 22 -27.59 -15.84 33.98
C GLN A 22 -28.83 -14.93 33.99
N ASP A 23 -28.73 -13.65 33.62
CA ASP A 23 -29.89 -12.72 33.64
C ASP A 23 -30.63 -12.58 32.29
N LEU A 24 -30.64 -13.63 31.46
CA LEU A 24 -31.46 -13.65 30.24
C LEU A 24 -32.73 -14.47 30.46
N GLY A 25 -33.78 -13.82 30.95
CA GLY A 25 -35.10 -14.40 30.98
C GLY A 25 -36.16 -13.48 31.58
N THR A 26 -37.19 -13.17 30.78
CA THR A 26 -38.51 -12.66 31.17
C THR A 26 -38.72 -11.13 31.27
N THR A 27 -39.08 -10.49 30.15
CA THR A 27 -40.40 -9.84 29.88
C THR A 27 -40.32 -8.87 28.68
N PRO A 28 -41.41 -8.64 27.92
CA PRO A 28 -41.34 -8.07 26.57
C PRO A 28 -42.06 -6.73 26.45
N GLU A 29 -41.37 -5.58 26.42
CA GLU A 29 -42.00 -4.30 26.03
C GLU A 29 -41.05 -3.35 25.28
N SER A 30 -41.49 -2.95 24.08
CA SER A 30 -41.03 -1.86 23.18
C SER A 30 -39.76 -2.09 22.31
N PRO A 31 -39.81 -1.74 21.00
CA PRO A 31 -38.70 -1.98 20.07
C PRO A 31 -37.61 -0.93 20.27
N ARG A 32 -36.48 -1.33 20.84
CA ARG A 32 -35.25 -0.52 20.79
C ARG A 32 -34.55 -0.80 19.47
N THR A 33 -34.70 0.10 18.50
CA THR A 33 -33.77 0.18 17.37
C THR A 33 -32.36 0.43 17.93
N PRO A 34 -31.35 -0.37 17.54
CA PRO A 34 -29.97 -0.06 17.90
C PRO A 34 -29.64 1.34 17.34
N PRO A 35 -28.86 2.18 18.05
CA PRO A 35 -28.49 3.47 17.53
C PRO A 35 -27.58 3.22 16.33
N PHE A 36 -28.18 3.28 15.14
CA PHE A 36 -27.44 3.44 13.90
C PHE A 36 -26.55 4.67 14.09
N LEU A 37 -25.25 4.42 14.14
CA LEU A 37 -24.22 5.42 13.91
C LEU A 37 -24.45 5.97 12.50
N ARG A 38 -25.33 6.99 12.41
CA ARG A 38 -25.41 7.84 11.24
C ARG A 38 -24.09 8.60 11.22
N SER A 39 -23.23 8.24 10.26
CA SER A 39 -22.17 9.11 9.76
C SER A 39 -22.83 10.36 9.17
N THR A 40 -23.17 11.33 10.01
CA THR A 40 -23.42 12.70 9.60
C THR A 40 -22.19 13.50 9.96
N SER A 41 -21.44 13.89 8.94
CA SER A 41 -20.51 15.01 8.97
C SER A 41 -21.26 16.26 9.44
N SER A 42 -21.21 16.55 10.73
CA SER A 42 -21.71 17.81 11.28
C SER A 42 -20.73 18.32 12.32
N TYR A 43 -19.99 19.36 11.96
CA TYR A 43 -19.20 20.22 12.85
C TYR A 43 -20.06 21.00 13.86
N PHE A 44 -21.36 20.70 13.96
CA PHE A 44 -22.31 21.37 14.85
C PHE A 44 -22.94 20.34 15.81
N GLY A 45 -22.10 19.80 16.69
CA GLY A 45 -22.53 19.00 17.84
C GLY A 45 -21.88 19.53 19.12
N SER A 46 -22.68 20.24 19.92
CA SER A 46 -22.41 20.74 21.28
C SER A 46 -21.35 21.87 21.45
N PRO A 47 -21.76 23.08 21.89
CA PRO A 47 -20.89 24.25 22.07
C PRO A 47 -20.00 24.20 23.34
N GLY A 48 -19.63 23.00 23.82
CA GLY A 48 -18.99 22.82 25.13
C GLY A 48 -17.81 21.84 25.18
N ALA A 49 -17.41 21.22 24.07
CA ALA A 49 -16.30 20.29 24.02
C ALA A 49 -15.22 20.76 23.03
N GLY A 50 -14.45 21.78 23.43
CA GLY A 50 -13.08 21.92 22.93
C GLY A 50 -12.85 22.93 21.80
N SER A 51 -13.32 24.16 21.95
CA SER A 51 -12.55 25.33 21.47
C SER A 51 -11.19 25.35 22.21
N ARG A 52 -10.24 24.55 21.76
CA ARG A 52 -8.81 24.66 22.12
C ARG A 52 -8.03 24.72 20.82
N GLY A 53 -7.33 25.83 20.60
CA GLY A 53 -6.51 26.10 19.43
C GLY A 53 -5.26 25.22 19.35
N GLU A 54 -5.44 23.91 19.24
CA GLU A 54 -4.39 22.90 19.16
C GLU A 54 -4.12 22.58 17.68
N GLU A 55 -2.98 23.05 17.18
CA GLU A 55 -2.36 22.82 15.86
C GLU A 55 -3.13 21.91 14.89
N GLU A 56 -4.03 22.51 14.11
CA GLU A 56 -4.77 21.82 13.06
C GLU A 56 -3.80 21.40 11.95
N HIS A 57 -3.78 20.10 11.65
CA HIS A 57 -3.02 19.56 10.53
C HIS A 57 -3.93 19.46 9.30
N VAL A 58 -3.36 19.62 8.11
CA VAL A 58 -3.97 19.24 6.84
C VAL A 58 -3.19 18.03 6.32
N VAL A 59 -3.89 17.02 5.84
CA VAL A 59 -3.27 15.83 5.23
C VAL A 59 -3.36 15.95 3.73
N ILE A 60 -2.21 15.81 3.06
CA ILE A 60 -2.10 15.81 1.59
C ILE A 60 -1.39 14.53 1.18
N GLU A 61 -2.01 13.74 0.31
CA GLU A 61 -1.41 12.59 -0.36
C GLU A 61 -1.09 12.96 -1.80
N ILE A 62 0.17 12.80 -2.19
CA ILE A 62 0.67 13.11 -3.53
C ILE A 62 0.92 11.80 -4.29
N GLY A 63 0.26 11.66 -5.44
CA GLY A 63 0.59 10.67 -6.47
C GLY A 63 0.98 11.34 -7.78
N SER A 64 1.37 10.54 -8.77
CA SER A 64 1.74 11.06 -10.10
C SER A 64 0.56 11.53 -10.95
N ARG A 65 -0.66 11.06 -10.67
CA ARG A 65 -1.89 11.42 -11.40
C ARG A 65 -2.97 12.10 -10.55
N PHE A 66 -2.91 11.94 -9.23
CA PHE A 66 -3.91 12.50 -8.33
C PHE A 66 -3.25 13.13 -7.10
N VAL A 67 -3.84 14.21 -6.62
CA VAL A 67 -3.56 14.78 -5.29
C VAL A 67 -4.82 14.63 -4.45
N ARG A 68 -4.69 14.02 -3.28
CA ARG A 68 -5.80 13.86 -2.34
C ARG A 68 -5.55 14.69 -1.10
N GLY A 69 -6.61 15.29 -0.56
CA GLY A 69 -6.48 16.22 0.54
C GLY A 69 -7.67 16.18 1.48
N GLY A 70 -7.44 16.47 2.76
CA GLY A 70 -8.52 16.57 3.74
C GLY A 70 -8.02 16.86 5.15
N PHE A 71 -8.94 16.75 6.11
CA PHE A 71 -8.61 16.94 7.51
C PHE A 71 -8.41 15.59 8.22
N PRO A 72 -7.50 15.54 9.21
CA PRO A 72 -7.36 14.38 10.09
C PRO A 72 -8.69 14.02 10.77
N GLY A 73 -8.92 12.73 10.96
CA GLY A 73 -10.12 12.18 11.61
C GLY A 73 -11.31 11.94 10.68
N GLU A 74 -11.24 12.37 9.42
CA GLU A 74 -12.28 12.07 8.42
C GLU A 74 -12.15 10.63 7.91
N SER A 75 -13.25 10.06 7.40
CA SER A 75 -13.27 8.68 6.86
C SER A 75 -12.72 8.57 5.44
N THR A 76 -12.76 9.66 4.68
CA THR A 76 -12.34 9.74 3.27
C THR A 76 -11.74 11.12 3.00
N PRO A 77 -10.81 11.26 2.04
CA PRO A 77 -10.30 12.57 1.65
C PRO A 77 -11.44 13.47 1.18
N ARG A 78 -11.40 14.76 1.53
CA ARG A 78 -12.38 15.75 1.07
C ARG A 78 -12.30 16.01 -0.43
N CYS A 79 -11.10 15.94 -0.98
CA CYS A 79 -10.86 16.14 -2.40
C CYS A 79 -9.92 15.08 -2.96
N THR A 80 -10.19 14.69 -4.21
CA THR A 80 -9.27 13.95 -5.07
C THR A 80 -9.20 14.73 -6.37
N LEU A 81 -8.11 15.48 -6.55
CA LEU A 81 -7.87 16.32 -7.71
C LEU A 81 -7.10 15.50 -8.73
N ALA A 82 -7.60 15.49 -9.96
CA ALA A 82 -7.05 14.73 -11.07
C ALA A 82 -6.49 15.70 -12.09
N PHE A 83 -5.35 15.40 -12.69
CA PHE A 83 -4.77 16.28 -13.69
C PHE A 83 -5.33 15.98 -15.07
N GLY A 84 -5.76 17.05 -15.75
CA GLY A 84 -6.24 16.98 -17.11
C GLY A 84 -5.49 17.94 -18.03
N PRO A 85 -5.63 17.75 -19.35
CA PRO A 85 -5.07 18.64 -20.38
C PRO A 85 -5.51 20.10 -20.21
N ASP A 86 -6.71 20.28 -19.66
CA ASP A 86 -7.27 21.59 -19.35
C ASP A 86 -6.56 22.31 -18.19
N GLU A 87 -5.94 21.54 -17.29
CA GLU A 87 -5.18 22.05 -16.15
C GLU A 87 -3.71 22.30 -16.50
N GLN A 88 -3.22 21.73 -17.61
CA GLN A 88 -1.85 21.90 -18.10
C GLN A 88 -1.58 23.24 -18.82
N ARG A 89 -2.54 24.16 -18.76
CA ARG A 89 -2.51 25.42 -19.51
C ARG A 89 -1.50 26.42 -18.94
N ARG A 90 -0.87 27.21 -19.80
CA ARG A 90 -0.12 28.40 -19.38
C ARG A 90 -1.08 29.58 -19.23
N LEU A 91 -0.70 30.56 -18.41
CA LEU A 91 -1.43 31.83 -18.33
C LEU A 91 -1.58 32.44 -19.74
N GLY A 92 -2.81 32.76 -20.14
CA GLY A 92 -3.12 33.27 -21.49
C GLY A 92 -3.53 32.21 -22.52
N ASP A 93 -3.64 30.93 -22.14
CA ASP A 93 -4.26 29.91 -23.00
C ASP A 93 -5.80 29.99 -22.91
N TYR A 94 -6.42 30.67 -23.87
CA TYR A 94 -7.87 30.88 -23.94
C TYR A 94 -8.64 29.79 -24.70
N ARG A 95 -8.02 28.65 -25.01
CA ARG A 95 -8.64 27.60 -25.83
C ARG A 95 -9.97 27.09 -25.28
N GLN A 96 -10.18 27.00 -23.96
CA GLN A 96 -11.47 26.53 -23.42
C GLN A 96 -12.66 27.43 -23.73
N TRP A 97 -12.41 28.71 -24.04
CA TRP A 97 -13.45 29.65 -24.40
C TRP A 97 -13.70 29.68 -25.92
N ASP A 98 -12.96 28.88 -26.70
CA ASP A 98 -13.26 28.61 -28.10
C ASP A 98 -14.47 27.65 -28.16
N PRO A 99 -15.59 28.04 -28.80
CA PRO A 99 -16.76 27.18 -28.95
C PRO A 99 -16.46 25.82 -29.60
N GLU A 100 -15.42 25.75 -30.43
CA GLU A 100 -14.97 24.49 -31.05
C GLU A 100 -14.13 23.61 -30.12
N HIS A 101 -13.66 24.13 -29.00
CA HIS A 101 -12.79 23.39 -28.07
C HIS A 101 -13.47 22.17 -27.47
N MET A 102 -14.76 22.28 -27.14
CA MET A 102 -15.53 21.15 -26.60
C MET A 102 -15.70 20.01 -27.62
N TYR A 103 -15.65 20.33 -28.92
CA TYR A 103 -15.85 19.37 -30.01
C TYR A 103 -14.55 18.88 -30.63
N ARG A 104 -13.44 19.62 -30.47
CA ARG A 104 -12.11 19.14 -30.83
C ARG A 104 -11.69 18.10 -29.81
N LYS A 105 -11.87 16.80 -30.16
CA LYS A 105 -11.11 15.73 -29.50
C LYS A 105 -9.65 16.19 -29.44
N GLN A 106 -9.08 16.21 -28.24
CA GLN A 106 -7.66 16.41 -28.08
C GLN A 106 -6.99 15.22 -28.74
N LYS A 107 -6.61 15.42 -30.00
CA LYS A 107 -5.78 14.47 -30.71
C LYS A 107 -4.50 14.38 -29.89
N THR A 108 -4.18 13.18 -29.42
CA THR A 108 -2.85 12.88 -28.90
C THR A 108 -1.86 13.43 -29.92
N ARG A 109 -1.00 14.36 -29.49
CA ARG A 109 0.00 14.93 -30.38
C ARG A 109 0.85 13.77 -30.87
N ARG A 110 1.04 13.66 -32.19
CA ARG A 110 1.87 12.58 -32.77
C ARG A 110 3.24 12.58 -32.07
N GLY A 111 3.61 11.45 -31.47
CA GLY A 111 4.87 11.27 -30.75
C GLY A 111 4.84 11.59 -29.25
N GLN A 112 3.66 11.80 -28.66
CA GLN A 112 3.51 11.98 -27.21
C GLN A 112 3.18 10.67 -26.50
N ASP A 113 3.83 10.42 -25.36
CA ASP A 113 3.59 9.24 -24.52
C ASP A 113 2.15 9.19 -24.02
N TRP A 114 1.57 7.99 -23.98
CA TRP A 114 0.19 7.76 -23.53
C TRP A 114 -0.07 8.38 -22.16
N GLY A 115 -1.18 9.10 -21.97
CA GLY A 115 -1.58 9.62 -20.66
C GLY A 115 -0.71 10.74 -20.04
N ARG A 116 0.32 11.24 -20.73
CA ARG A 116 1.19 12.32 -20.24
C ARG A 116 0.43 13.62 -19.90
N ASP A 117 -0.64 13.89 -20.63
CA ASP A 117 -1.51 15.06 -20.39
C ASP A 117 -2.39 14.92 -19.14
N HIS A 118 -2.40 13.75 -18.51
CA HIS A 118 -3.16 13.47 -17.30
C HIS A 118 -2.27 13.24 -16.07
N GLU A 119 -0.98 13.59 -16.16
CA GLU A 119 -0.01 13.44 -15.08
C GLU A 119 0.32 14.80 -14.45
N LEU A 120 0.48 14.81 -13.12
CA LEU A 120 1.10 15.92 -12.39
C LEU A 120 2.58 16.01 -12.78
N TYR A 121 3.28 14.89 -12.62
CA TYR A 121 4.68 14.70 -13.00
C TYR A 121 4.86 13.32 -13.64
N PRO A 122 5.67 13.21 -14.70
CA PRO A 122 6.06 11.92 -15.25
C PRO A 122 7.20 11.30 -14.43
N SER A 123 7.49 10.02 -14.66
CA SER A 123 8.61 9.32 -13.99
C SER A 123 9.98 9.82 -14.43
N ASP A 124 10.14 10.18 -15.70
CA ASP A 124 11.37 10.79 -16.22
C ASP A 124 11.26 12.31 -16.23
N LEU A 125 12.08 12.97 -15.41
CA LEU A 125 12.11 14.41 -15.25
C LEU A 125 13.09 15.11 -16.20
N ALA A 126 13.91 14.38 -16.97
CA ALA A 126 14.98 14.97 -17.77
C ALA A 126 14.49 15.96 -18.84
N GLN A 127 13.28 15.75 -19.36
CA GLN A 127 12.67 16.56 -20.42
C GLN A 127 11.44 17.33 -19.95
N VAL A 128 11.31 17.55 -18.64
CA VAL A 128 10.13 18.18 -18.04
C VAL A 128 10.45 19.59 -17.59
N ASP A 129 9.59 20.53 -17.98
CA ASP A 129 9.61 21.88 -17.44
C ASP A 129 9.08 21.85 -16.00
N MET A 130 9.98 21.94 -15.02
CA MET A 130 9.64 21.90 -13.59
C MET A 130 8.72 23.06 -13.18
N GLY A 131 8.83 24.23 -13.83
CA GLY A 131 7.94 25.36 -13.56
C GLY A 131 6.49 25.07 -13.97
N LEU A 132 6.28 24.24 -15.00
CA LEU A 132 4.93 23.78 -15.35
C LEU A 132 4.36 22.82 -14.30
N VAL A 133 5.19 21.96 -13.72
CA VAL A 133 4.77 21.05 -12.63
C VAL A 133 4.44 21.85 -11.38
N GLU A 134 5.23 22.88 -11.07
CA GLU A 134 4.98 23.85 -10.00
C GLU A 134 3.62 24.55 -10.17
N ASP A 135 3.37 25.13 -11.35
CA ASP A 135 2.10 25.79 -11.67
C ASP A 135 0.90 24.84 -11.51
N LYS A 136 1.03 23.59 -11.99
CA LYS A 136 -0.02 22.56 -11.85
C LYS A 136 -0.30 22.26 -10.38
N PHE A 137 0.75 22.02 -9.61
CA PHE A 137 0.64 21.70 -8.19
C PHE A 137 0.05 22.87 -7.40
N GLU A 138 0.53 24.09 -7.64
CA GLU A 138 0.02 25.29 -6.97
C GLU A 138 -1.47 25.50 -7.26
N ARG A 139 -1.92 25.34 -8.51
CA ARG A 139 -3.35 25.45 -8.87
C ARG A 139 -4.19 24.39 -8.19
N ALA A 140 -3.74 23.14 -8.18
CA ALA A 140 -4.45 22.06 -7.48
C ALA A 140 -4.56 22.37 -5.98
N MET A 141 -3.48 22.87 -5.36
CA MET A 141 -3.52 23.26 -3.95
C MET A 141 -4.42 24.47 -3.70
N ARG A 142 -4.48 25.46 -4.61
CA ARG A 142 -5.41 26.59 -4.51
C ARG A 142 -6.86 26.12 -4.62
N GLU A 143 -7.16 25.19 -5.52
CA GLU A 143 -8.48 24.58 -5.60
C GLU A 143 -8.81 23.79 -4.32
N ALA A 144 -7.88 22.96 -3.82
CA ALA A 144 -8.05 22.21 -2.58
C ALA A 144 -8.41 23.14 -1.41
N TYR A 145 -7.63 24.19 -1.19
CA TYR A 145 -7.83 25.13 -0.08
C TYR A 145 -9.13 25.93 -0.21
N ASN A 146 -9.39 26.49 -1.39
CA ASN A 146 -10.52 27.41 -1.59
C ASN A 146 -11.87 26.67 -1.71
N LYS A 147 -11.91 25.56 -2.46
CA LYS A 147 -13.16 24.87 -2.81
C LYS A 147 -13.52 23.76 -1.83
N TYR A 148 -12.53 23.04 -1.31
CA TYR A 148 -12.76 21.83 -0.52
C TYR A 148 -12.45 22.00 0.97
N PHE A 149 -11.35 22.68 1.31
CA PHE A 149 -11.00 22.96 2.71
C PHE A 149 -11.73 24.18 3.24
N LEU A 150 -12.18 25.08 2.35
CA LEU A 150 -12.80 26.37 2.67
C LEU A 150 -11.91 27.21 3.59
N LEU A 151 -10.60 27.09 3.40
CA LEU A 151 -9.58 27.85 4.12
C LEU A 151 -9.18 29.03 3.25
N ASP A 152 -9.69 30.21 3.57
CA ASP A 152 -9.27 31.43 2.90
C ASP A 152 -7.90 31.85 3.44
N GLN A 153 -6.89 31.74 2.59
CA GLN A 153 -5.50 32.10 2.90
C GLN A 153 -5.34 33.55 3.40
N LYS A 154 -6.21 34.47 2.99
CA LYS A 154 -6.13 35.89 3.38
C LYS A 154 -6.87 36.20 4.68
N LEU A 155 -7.86 35.37 5.02
CA LEU A 155 -8.74 35.59 6.16
C LEU A 155 -8.35 34.73 7.37
N ASP A 156 -7.79 33.55 7.13
CA ASP A 156 -7.37 32.64 8.19
C ASP A 156 -6.06 33.13 8.81
N GLN A 157 -6.13 33.60 10.06
CA GLN A 157 -4.98 34.16 10.77
C GLN A 157 -3.99 33.08 11.23
N LYS A 158 -4.33 31.79 11.11
CA LYS A 158 -3.51 30.67 11.60
C LYS A 158 -3.18 29.69 10.48
N ALA A 159 -1.96 29.78 9.95
CA ALA A 159 -1.45 28.77 9.04
C ALA A 159 -1.40 27.39 9.72
N ARG A 160 -1.89 26.37 9.00
CA ARG A 160 -2.01 24.98 9.48
C ARG A 160 -0.78 24.16 9.11
N ARG A 161 -0.36 23.24 9.98
CA ARG A 161 0.72 22.28 9.69
C ARG A 161 0.26 21.30 8.63
N ILE A 162 1.19 20.77 7.83
CA ILE A 162 0.86 19.83 6.77
C ILE A 162 1.53 18.49 7.04
N LEU A 163 0.77 17.40 6.94
CA LEU A 163 1.34 16.06 6.81
C LEU A 163 1.26 15.66 5.34
N LEU A 164 2.42 15.47 4.73
CA LEU A 164 2.58 15.14 3.32
C LEU A 164 2.89 13.65 3.17
N ALA A 165 1.92 12.89 2.66
CA ALA A 165 2.07 11.50 2.28
C ALA A 165 2.59 11.41 0.85
N MET A 166 3.74 10.76 0.67
CA MET A 166 4.45 10.71 -0.61
C MET A 166 5.12 9.35 -0.84
N PRO A 167 5.29 8.91 -2.10
CA PRO A 167 6.09 7.74 -2.46
C PRO A 167 7.51 7.77 -1.89
N SER A 168 8.05 6.59 -1.56
CA SER A 168 9.39 6.42 -0.96
C SER A 168 10.53 6.92 -1.84
N ARG A 169 10.40 6.83 -3.17
CA ARG A 169 11.43 7.21 -4.15
C ARG A 169 11.07 8.46 -4.94
N MET A 170 10.55 9.48 -4.27
CA MET A 170 10.30 10.75 -4.93
C MET A 170 11.62 11.49 -5.26
N PRO A 171 11.85 11.92 -6.51
CA PRO A 171 13.00 12.74 -6.87
C PRO A 171 13.10 14.04 -6.08
N GLN A 172 14.30 14.38 -5.60
CA GLN A 172 14.56 15.61 -4.82
C GLN A 172 14.06 16.91 -5.50
N PRO A 173 14.18 17.09 -6.84
CA PRO A 173 13.62 18.28 -7.48
C PRO A 173 12.11 18.45 -7.28
N LEU A 174 11.34 17.34 -7.26
CA LEU A 174 9.90 17.39 -6.99
C LEU A 174 9.62 17.72 -5.53
N ILE A 175 10.39 17.14 -4.61
CA ILE A 175 10.26 17.43 -3.18
C ILE A 175 10.52 18.91 -2.92
N SER A 176 11.60 19.47 -3.49
CA SER A 176 11.95 20.90 -3.33
C SER A 176 10.81 21.77 -3.81
N MET A 177 10.35 21.55 -5.04
CA MET A 177 9.26 22.31 -5.64
C MET A 177 7.97 22.24 -4.80
N MET A 178 7.57 21.04 -4.34
CA MET A 178 6.37 20.89 -3.53
C MET A 178 6.48 21.62 -2.20
N LEU A 179 7.64 21.56 -1.54
CA LEU A 179 7.89 22.29 -0.30
C LEU A 179 7.94 23.81 -0.55
N GLU A 180 8.55 24.27 -1.64
CA GLU A 180 8.59 25.69 -2.04
C GLU A 180 7.18 26.24 -2.22
N VAL A 181 6.29 25.53 -2.92
CA VAL A 181 4.89 25.93 -3.09
C VAL A 181 4.16 25.98 -1.74
N LEU A 182 4.28 24.93 -0.92
CA LEU A 182 3.55 24.84 0.35
C LEU A 182 4.05 25.84 1.41
N PHE A 183 5.36 26.10 1.47
CA PHE A 183 5.94 27.10 2.36
C PHE A 183 5.82 28.53 1.82
N GLY A 184 5.90 28.72 0.51
CA GLY A 184 5.80 30.01 -0.15
C GLY A 184 4.36 30.50 -0.21
N SER A 185 3.56 29.88 -1.08
CA SER A 185 2.19 30.30 -1.38
C SER A 185 1.19 29.97 -0.26
N PHE A 186 1.34 28.83 0.41
CA PHE A 186 0.39 28.37 1.44
C PHE A 186 0.86 28.64 2.88
N GLN A 187 2.06 29.18 3.04
CA GLN A 187 2.59 29.67 4.31
C GLN A 187 2.59 28.64 5.46
N ALA A 188 2.66 27.34 5.15
CA ALA A 188 2.63 26.29 6.16
C ALA A 188 3.76 26.49 7.20
N PRO A 189 3.49 26.42 8.52
CA PRO A 189 4.52 26.64 9.54
C PRO A 189 5.53 25.48 9.60
N SER A 190 5.04 24.24 9.49
CA SER A 190 5.86 23.04 9.34
C SER A 190 5.17 22.00 8.46
N ILE A 191 5.99 21.18 7.80
CA ILE A 191 5.56 20.08 6.94
C ILE A 191 6.23 18.79 7.42
N THR A 192 5.43 17.76 7.70
CA THR A 192 5.90 16.42 8.06
C THR A 192 5.82 15.50 6.85
N LEU A 193 6.94 14.94 6.41
CA LEU A 193 6.98 13.98 5.30
C LEU A 193 6.80 12.56 5.82
N MET A 194 5.90 11.80 5.20
CA MET A 194 5.58 10.42 5.55
C MET A 194 5.49 9.56 4.30
N SER A 195 5.98 8.33 4.38
CA SER A 195 6.00 7.45 3.23
C SER A 195 4.68 6.71 3.04
N SER A 196 4.16 6.72 1.81
CA SER A 196 2.92 6.03 1.44
C SER A 196 2.85 4.55 1.86
N PRO A 197 3.91 3.71 1.72
CA PRO A 197 3.86 2.32 2.18
C PRO A 197 3.80 2.18 3.71
N THR A 198 4.52 3.03 4.46
CA THR A 198 4.43 3.01 5.93
C THR A 198 3.03 3.40 6.38
N LEU A 199 2.45 4.44 5.77
CA LEU A 199 1.09 4.89 6.05
C LEU A 199 0.05 3.81 5.69
N SER A 200 0.22 3.10 4.58
CA SER A 200 -0.65 1.98 4.21
C SER A 200 -0.59 0.83 5.22
N THR A 201 0.57 0.60 5.83
CA THR A 201 0.78 -0.39 6.89
C THR A 201 0.05 0.02 8.18
N VAL A 202 0.14 1.30 8.55
CA VAL A 202 -0.59 1.88 9.68
C VAL A 202 -2.10 1.79 9.46
N ALA A 203 -2.58 2.11 8.25
CA ALA A 203 -4.00 2.04 7.89
C ALA A 203 -4.57 0.62 7.96
N ALA A 204 -3.73 -0.40 7.78
CA ALA A 204 -4.10 -1.81 7.97
C ALA A 204 -4.04 -2.28 9.45
N GLY A 205 -3.65 -1.39 10.38
CA GLY A 205 -3.48 -1.73 11.80
C GLY A 205 -2.25 -2.60 12.08
N LEU A 206 -1.25 -2.58 11.18
CA LEU A 206 -0.05 -3.40 11.28
C LEU A 206 1.18 -2.56 11.63
N ARG A 207 2.25 -3.23 12.08
CA ARG A 207 3.59 -2.65 12.28
C ARG A 207 4.56 -3.00 11.16
N SER A 208 4.38 -4.18 10.59
CA SER A 208 5.26 -4.78 9.59
C SER A 208 4.40 -5.46 8.54
N ALA A 209 4.68 -5.21 7.27
CA ALA A 209 3.92 -5.70 6.12
C ALA A 209 4.77 -5.65 4.84
N LEU A 210 4.36 -6.39 3.82
CA LEU A 210 4.83 -6.15 2.45
C LEU A 210 3.77 -5.31 1.73
N VAL A 211 4.11 -4.09 1.34
CA VAL A 211 3.18 -3.20 0.64
C VAL A 211 3.48 -3.22 -0.85
N VAL A 212 2.48 -3.57 -1.64
CA VAL A 212 2.48 -3.56 -3.10
C VAL A 212 1.58 -2.41 -3.53
N ASP A 213 2.17 -1.27 -3.86
CA ASP A 213 1.45 -0.09 -4.34
C ASP A 213 1.43 -0.08 -5.88
N ILE A 214 0.27 -0.40 -6.46
CA ILE A 214 0.05 -0.43 -7.91
C ILE A 214 -0.43 0.96 -8.33
N GLY A 215 0.54 1.84 -8.57
CA GLY A 215 0.34 3.23 -8.93
C GLY A 215 -0.04 3.46 -10.39
N TRP A 216 0.06 4.73 -10.83
CA TRP A 216 -0.17 5.09 -12.22
C TRP A 216 1.05 4.77 -13.10
N ALA A 217 2.23 5.26 -12.74
CA ALA A 217 3.42 5.17 -13.58
C ALA A 217 4.29 3.93 -13.28
N GLU A 218 4.27 3.46 -12.04
CA GLU A 218 5.04 2.29 -11.60
C GLU A 218 4.28 1.53 -10.50
N THR A 219 4.60 0.25 -10.34
CA THR A 219 4.23 -0.55 -9.18
C THR A 219 5.44 -0.67 -8.28
N VAL A 220 5.29 -0.25 -7.02
CA VAL A 220 6.35 -0.27 -6.02
C VAL A 220 6.03 -1.34 -4.97
N VAL A 221 7.01 -2.19 -4.67
CA VAL A 221 6.92 -3.23 -3.63
C VAL A 221 7.91 -2.92 -2.53
N THR A 222 7.40 -2.62 -1.34
CA THR A 222 8.18 -2.19 -0.18
C THR A 222 7.96 -3.12 1.02
N GLY A 223 9.04 -3.70 1.54
CA GLY A 223 9.04 -4.41 2.80
C GLY A 223 9.15 -3.42 3.96
N VAL A 224 8.11 -3.34 4.79
CA VAL A 224 8.06 -2.49 5.98
C VAL A 224 8.19 -3.37 7.22
N CYS A 225 9.10 -3.02 8.12
CA CYS A 225 9.30 -3.68 9.41
C CYS A 225 9.36 -2.64 10.52
N GLU A 226 8.48 -2.76 11.52
CA GLU A 226 8.37 -1.82 12.65
C GLU A 226 8.33 -0.35 12.17
N TYR A 227 7.46 -0.08 11.20
CA TYR A 227 7.28 1.23 10.55
C TYR A 227 8.51 1.79 9.83
N ARG A 228 9.51 0.95 9.52
CA ARG A 228 10.68 1.32 8.73
C ARG A 228 10.71 0.53 7.44
N GLU A 229 11.11 1.20 6.36
CA GLU A 229 11.32 0.56 5.07
C GLU A 229 12.66 -0.17 5.09
N VAL A 230 12.64 -1.45 4.72
CA VAL A 230 13.81 -2.34 4.75
C VAL A 230 14.35 -2.54 3.35
N HIS A 231 13.46 -2.83 2.40
CA HIS A 231 13.81 -3.09 1.02
C HIS A 231 12.66 -2.71 0.10
N GLU A 232 13.01 -2.24 -1.10
CA GLU A 232 12.08 -1.77 -2.09
C GLU A 232 12.53 -2.22 -3.48
N ARG A 233 11.58 -2.59 -4.34
CA ARG A 233 11.77 -2.72 -5.80
C ARG A 233 10.57 -2.18 -6.54
N ARG A 234 10.77 -1.87 -7.83
CA ARG A 234 9.74 -1.31 -8.71
C ARG A 234 9.69 -2.00 -10.06
N THR A 235 8.55 -1.87 -10.74
CA THR A 235 8.34 -2.22 -12.15
C THR A 235 7.50 -1.14 -12.83
N ILE A 236 7.72 -0.91 -14.12
CA ILE A 236 6.92 0.04 -14.91
C ILE A 236 5.50 -0.48 -15.21
N ARG A 237 5.23 -1.75 -14.88
CA ARG A 237 3.91 -2.38 -15.04
C ARG A 237 2.93 -1.81 -14.02
N ALA A 238 2.12 -0.85 -14.47
CA ALA A 238 1.24 -0.06 -13.63
C ALA A 238 -0.02 0.40 -14.40
N GLY A 239 -0.76 1.35 -13.84
CA GLY A 239 -2.02 1.84 -14.44
C GLY A 239 -1.87 2.45 -15.83
N LYS A 240 -0.72 3.06 -16.12
CA LYS A 240 -0.41 3.67 -17.43
C LYS A 240 -0.39 2.62 -18.53
N ALA A 241 0.42 1.57 -18.36
CA ALA A 241 0.47 0.42 -19.28
C ALA A 241 -0.90 -0.28 -19.39
N LEU A 242 -1.63 -0.43 -18.29
CA LEU A 242 -2.96 -1.04 -18.30
C LEU A 242 -3.97 -0.24 -19.13
N SER A 243 -3.95 1.09 -19.00
CA SER A 243 -4.81 1.99 -19.78
C SER A 243 -4.44 2.00 -21.26
N GLU A 244 -3.16 1.92 -21.59
CA GLU A 244 -2.67 1.85 -22.96
C GLU A 244 -3.09 0.55 -23.63
N GLU A 245 -2.93 -0.60 -22.95
CA GLU A 245 -3.38 -1.89 -23.46
C GLU A 245 -4.91 -1.95 -23.64
N MET A 246 -5.68 -1.26 -22.79
CA MET A 246 -7.13 -1.12 -23.00
C MET A 246 -7.44 -0.30 -24.26
N ALA A 247 -6.71 0.80 -24.49
CA ALA A 247 -6.88 1.59 -25.71
C ALA A 247 -6.53 0.77 -26.97
N ASN A 248 -5.48 -0.05 -26.90
CA ASN A 248 -5.08 -0.96 -27.99
C ASN A 248 -6.17 -2.00 -28.29
N LEU A 249 -6.72 -2.63 -27.24
CA LEU A 249 -7.82 -3.59 -27.38
C LEU A 249 -9.03 -2.94 -28.06
N LEU A 250 -9.47 -1.79 -27.55
CA LEU A 250 -10.65 -1.13 -28.09
C LEU A 250 -10.40 -0.62 -29.53
N THR A 251 -9.18 -0.19 -29.85
CA THR A 251 -8.82 0.24 -31.21
C THR A 251 -8.87 -0.95 -32.17
N ALA A 252 -8.36 -2.12 -31.76
CA ALA A 252 -8.45 -3.34 -32.55
C ALA A 252 -9.91 -3.77 -32.79
N ALA A 253 -10.75 -3.73 -31.74
CA ALA A 253 -12.17 -4.04 -31.86
C ALA A 253 -12.90 -3.05 -32.80
N LEU A 254 -12.50 -1.78 -32.81
CA LEU A 254 -13.04 -0.79 -33.74
C LEU A 254 -12.63 -1.04 -35.19
N GLU A 255 -11.38 -1.46 -35.42
CA GLU A 255 -10.89 -1.79 -36.77
C GLU A 255 -11.59 -3.05 -37.33
N GLU A 256 -11.88 -4.04 -36.50
CA GLU A 256 -12.60 -5.25 -36.89
C GLU A 256 -14.07 -4.99 -37.26
N ASN A 257 -14.72 -4.05 -36.57
CA ASN A 257 -16.12 -3.69 -36.80
C ASN A 257 -16.32 -2.53 -37.79
N ALA A 258 -15.25 -1.98 -38.37
CA ALA A 258 -15.34 -0.85 -39.30
C ALA A 258 -15.56 -1.31 -40.75
N ASP A 259 -16.42 -0.60 -41.48
CA ASP A 259 -16.55 -0.79 -42.93
C ASP A 259 -15.22 -0.46 -43.64
N PRO A 260 -14.81 -1.24 -44.66
CA PRO A 260 -13.56 -1.02 -45.38
C PRO A 260 -13.55 0.35 -46.06
N GLY A 261 -12.80 1.30 -45.48
CA GLY A 261 -12.62 2.66 -46.02
C GLY A 261 -12.78 3.81 -45.02
N ILE A 262 -13.24 3.55 -43.79
CA ILE A 262 -13.36 4.58 -42.74
C ILE A 262 -12.00 4.83 -42.08
N SER A 263 -11.65 6.11 -41.89
CA SER A 263 -10.38 6.52 -41.27
C SER A 263 -10.18 5.91 -39.88
N LYS A 264 -8.97 5.41 -39.60
CA LYS A 264 -8.54 4.93 -38.28
C LYS A 264 -8.79 6.01 -37.22
N SER A 265 -9.84 5.84 -36.42
CA SER A 265 -10.13 6.73 -35.30
C SER A 265 -9.44 6.20 -34.05
N ASN A 266 -8.39 6.88 -33.61
CA ASN A 266 -7.73 6.56 -32.35
C ASN A 266 -8.66 6.86 -31.17
N ILE A 267 -8.59 6.00 -30.16
CA ILE A 267 -9.34 6.14 -28.91
C ILE A 267 -8.66 7.16 -28.02
N SER A 268 -9.44 8.02 -27.36
CA SER A 268 -8.91 8.99 -26.41
C SER A 268 -8.53 8.33 -25.09
N PHE A 269 -7.67 9.00 -24.33
CA PHE A 269 -7.29 8.54 -23.01
C PHE A 269 -8.49 8.39 -22.06
N GLU A 270 -9.39 9.38 -22.08
CA GLU A 270 -10.58 9.40 -21.23
C GLU A 270 -11.53 8.25 -21.58
N GLU A 271 -11.72 7.97 -22.88
CA GLU A 271 -12.53 6.84 -23.36
C GLU A 271 -11.96 5.51 -22.85
N ALA A 272 -10.65 5.29 -23.04
CA ALA A 272 -10.00 4.05 -22.59
C ALA A 272 -10.05 3.89 -21.06
N ASN A 273 -9.83 4.98 -20.31
CA ASN A 273 -9.84 4.96 -18.85
C ASN A 273 -11.26 4.77 -18.28
N GLU A 274 -12.29 5.38 -18.88
CA GLU A 274 -13.71 5.16 -18.51
C GLU A 274 -14.06 3.68 -18.67
N VAL A 275 -13.79 3.12 -19.85
CA VAL A 275 -14.08 1.72 -20.17
C VAL A 275 -13.32 0.79 -19.23
N LEU A 276 -12.03 1.04 -19.00
CA LEU A 276 -11.23 0.28 -18.04
C LEU A 276 -11.85 0.26 -16.64
N THR A 277 -12.29 1.42 -16.13
CA THR A 277 -12.89 1.49 -14.79
C THR A 277 -14.26 0.83 -14.70
N ARG A 278 -15.01 0.78 -15.81
CA ARG A 278 -16.37 0.24 -15.85
C ARG A 278 -16.42 -1.26 -16.09
N VAL A 279 -15.59 -1.80 -16.98
CA VAL A 279 -15.67 -3.20 -17.43
C VAL A 279 -14.36 -3.98 -17.33
N GLY A 280 -13.24 -3.34 -16.98
CA GLY A 280 -11.97 -4.01 -16.81
C GLY A 280 -12.01 -5.04 -15.69
N TRP A 281 -11.40 -6.21 -15.91
CA TRP A 281 -11.29 -7.26 -14.90
C TRP A 281 -10.01 -8.08 -15.11
N CYS A 282 -9.65 -8.87 -14.11
CA CYS A 282 -8.46 -9.73 -14.15
C CYS A 282 -8.88 -11.21 -14.05
N LYS A 283 -8.32 -12.04 -14.92
CA LYS A 283 -8.62 -13.46 -14.97
C LYS A 283 -8.08 -14.17 -13.74
N SER A 284 -8.84 -15.11 -13.18
CA SER A 284 -8.31 -16.02 -12.18
C SER A 284 -7.23 -16.91 -12.78
N ARG A 285 -6.30 -17.36 -11.95
CA ARG A 285 -5.21 -18.20 -12.41
C ARG A 285 -5.79 -19.52 -12.98
N PRO A 286 -5.35 -19.98 -14.17
CA PRO A 286 -5.77 -21.27 -14.69
C PRO A 286 -5.33 -22.36 -13.70
N LYS A 287 -6.28 -23.09 -13.13
CA LYS A 287 -5.98 -24.30 -12.36
C LYS A 287 -5.46 -25.33 -13.36
N ASN A 288 -4.21 -25.75 -13.24
CA ASN A 288 -3.75 -26.95 -13.93
C ASN A 288 -4.66 -28.11 -13.46
N ARG A 289 -5.45 -28.67 -14.38
CA ARG A 289 -6.26 -29.89 -14.14
C ARG A 289 -5.41 -31.12 -13.77
N ASN A 290 -4.07 -30.99 -13.73
CA ASN A 290 -3.11 -32.03 -13.36
C ASN A 290 -2.66 -32.01 -11.89
N THR A 291 -3.45 -31.47 -10.96
CA THR A 291 -3.17 -31.64 -9.53
C THR A 291 -3.71 -33.00 -9.08
N MET A 292 -2.78 -33.86 -8.68
CA MET A 292 -3.00 -35.25 -8.25
C MET A 292 -4.14 -35.36 -7.23
N TYR A 293 -5.02 -36.33 -7.50
CA TYR A 293 -5.98 -36.89 -6.57
C TYR A 293 -5.27 -37.36 -5.28
N PHE A 294 -5.50 -36.67 -4.16
CA PHE A 294 -5.36 -37.31 -2.84
C PHE A 294 -6.71 -38.00 -2.56
N PRO A 295 -6.79 -39.33 -2.39
CA PRO A 295 -8.03 -39.98 -2.06
C PRO A 295 -8.29 -39.76 -0.56
N ALA A 296 -8.80 -38.59 -0.20
CA ALA A 296 -9.50 -38.45 1.06
C ALA A 296 -10.80 -39.25 0.94
N ARG A 297 -10.81 -40.44 1.55
CA ARG A 297 -12.02 -41.25 1.74
C ARG A 297 -13.08 -40.34 2.36
N THR A 298 -14.30 -40.43 1.81
CA THR A 298 -15.55 -39.76 2.23
C THR A 298 -15.71 -38.29 1.83
N SER A 299 -15.99 -38.05 0.54
CA SER A 299 -16.90 -36.99 0.08
C SER A 299 -17.50 -37.43 -1.27
N PRO A 300 -18.82 -37.34 -1.49
CA PRO A 300 -19.43 -37.77 -2.73
C PRO A 300 -18.94 -36.88 -3.88
N VAL A 301 -18.40 -37.54 -4.88
CA VAL A 301 -17.87 -36.98 -6.11
C VAL A 301 -19.01 -36.31 -6.88
N LEU A 302 -18.97 -34.99 -7.01
CA LEU A 302 -19.63 -34.32 -8.13
C LEU A 302 -18.68 -34.44 -9.32
N GLU A 303 -18.90 -35.48 -10.12
CA GLU A 303 -18.43 -35.51 -11.51
C GLU A 303 -19.11 -34.33 -12.21
N GLU A 304 -18.40 -33.22 -12.34
CA GLU A 304 -18.80 -32.16 -13.26
C GLU A 304 -18.71 -32.76 -14.67
N PHE A 305 -19.87 -33.15 -15.18
CA PHE A 305 -20.12 -33.68 -16.51
C PHE A 305 -19.35 -32.90 -17.58
N GLU A 306 -18.62 -33.62 -18.44
CA GLU A 306 -17.95 -33.11 -19.65
C GLU A 306 -18.94 -32.75 -20.79
N ASP A 307 -20.22 -32.59 -20.50
CA ASP A 307 -21.30 -32.34 -21.48
C ASP A 307 -21.96 -30.95 -21.30
N ALA A 308 -21.22 -29.95 -20.81
CA ALA A 308 -21.67 -28.57 -20.91
C ALA A 308 -21.50 -28.13 -22.38
N VAL A 309 -22.60 -28.06 -23.12
CA VAL A 309 -22.70 -27.35 -24.40
C VAL A 309 -21.95 -26.03 -24.26
N GLU A 310 -20.86 -25.83 -25.02
CA GLU A 310 -20.12 -24.57 -25.07
C GLU A 310 -21.10 -23.48 -25.51
N SER A 311 -21.71 -22.81 -24.54
CA SER A 311 -22.48 -21.62 -24.80
C SER A 311 -21.54 -20.60 -25.46
N PRO A 312 -21.95 -19.92 -26.55
CA PRO A 312 -21.10 -18.94 -27.19
C PRO A 312 -20.64 -17.91 -26.16
N GLU A 313 -19.38 -17.50 -26.24
CA GLU A 313 -18.82 -16.55 -25.28
C GLU A 313 -19.68 -15.28 -25.22
N PRO A 314 -20.02 -14.78 -24.02
CA PRO A 314 -20.87 -13.62 -23.89
C PRO A 314 -20.17 -12.39 -24.46
N THR A 315 -20.80 -11.74 -25.44
CA THR A 315 -20.35 -10.46 -26.00
C THR A 315 -20.97 -9.30 -25.24
N VAL A 316 -20.15 -8.30 -24.91
CA VAL A 316 -20.59 -7.05 -24.27
C VAL A 316 -20.49 -5.92 -25.28
N THR A 317 -21.53 -5.11 -25.39
CA THR A 317 -21.53 -3.89 -26.21
C THR A 317 -21.05 -2.70 -25.40
N ILE A 318 -19.99 -2.05 -25.85
CA ILE A 318 -19.40 -0.89 -25.19
C ILE A 318 -19.81 0.37 -25.95
N PRO A 319 -20.59 1.28 -25.34
CA PRO A 319 -20.91 2.56 -25.95
C PRO A 319 -19.70 3.49 -25.88
N LEU A 320 -19.17 3.89 -27.03
CA LEU A 320 -18.12 4.90 -27.15
C LEU A 320 -18.75 6.23 -27.55
N LEU A 321 -18.41 7.29 -26.81
CA LEU A 321 -18.86 8.65 -27.07
C LEU A 321 -18.06 9.26 -28.23
N ARG A 322 -18.42 8.89 -29.47
CA ARG A 322 -17.91 9.57 -30.66
C ARG A 322 -18.70 10.86 -30.89
N ALA A 323 -18.01 11.90 -31.35
CA ALA A 323 -18.58 13.22 -31.60
C ALA A 323 -19.82 13.11 -32.52
N GLY A 324 -21.01 13.20 -31.91
CA GLY A 324 -22.30 13.22 -32.61
C GLY A 324 -23.13 11.93 -32.54
N SER A 325 -22.52 10.75 -32.46
CA SER A 325 -23.27 9.48 -32.32
C SER A 325 -22.54 8.46 -31.44
N PRO A 326 -23.22 7.87 -30.43
CA PRO A 326 -22.68 6.73 -29.69
C PRO A 326 -22.39 5.59 -30.66
N THR A 327 -21.14 5.14 -30.72
CA THR A 327 -20.77 3.94 -31.48
C THR A 327 -20.73 2.77 -30.52
N GLU A 328 -21.54 1.76 -30.74
CA GLU A 328 -21.54 0.55 -29.94
C GLU A 328 -20.51 -0.43 -30.51
N VAL A 329 -19.57 -0.86 -29.67
CA VAL A 329 -18.50 -1.79 -30.05
C VAL A 329 -18.76 -3.13 -29.37
N PRO A 330 -19.11 -4.19 -30.11
CA PRO A 330 -19.27 -5.53 -29.54
C PRO A 330 -17.89 -6.13 -29.26
N ILE A 331 -17.64 -6.52 -28.01
CA ILE A 331 -16.38 -7.12 -27.57
C ILE A 331 -16.67 -8.38 -26.75
N PRO A 332 -16.01 -9.52 -27.03
CA PRO A 332 -16.11 -10.70 -26.18
C PRO A 332 -15.72 -10.38 -24.74
N PHE A 333 -16.53 -10.77 -23.75
CA PHE A 333 -16.26 -10.47 -22.34
C PHE A 333 -14.90 -10.99 -21.88
N ALA A 334 -14.48 -12.15 -22.41
CA ALA A 334 -13.16 -12.74 -22.17
C ALA A 334 -12.00 -11.85 -22.61
N ALA A 335 -12.17 -11.08 -23.69
CA ALA A 335 -11.12 -10.19 -24.20
C ALA A 335 -10.82 -9.04 -23.23
N LEU A 336 -11.81 -8.59 -22.45
CA LEU A 336 -11.65 -7.46 -21.52
C LEU A 336 -10.65 -7.70 -20.38
N CYS A 337 -10.21 -8.95 -20.15
CA CYS A 337 -9.13 -9.25 -19.22
C CYS A 337 -7.72 -9.17 -19.83
N GLN A 338 -7.60 -9.19 -21.16
CA GLN A 338 -6.30 -9.18 -21.86
C GLN A 338 -5.42 -7.98 -21.49
N PRO A 339 -5.95 -6.75 -21.29
CA PRO A 339 -5.13 -5.63 -20.88
C PRO A 339 -4.42 -5.88 -19.55
N ALA A 340 -5.09 -6.54 -18.59
CA ALA A 340 -4.47 -6.91 -17.32
C ALA A 340 -3.39 -8.00 -17.50
N GLU A 341 -3.65 -9.02 -18.33
CA GLU A 341 -2.69 -10.08 -18.65
C GLU A 341 -1.42 -9.52 -19.29
N LYS A 342 -1.56 -8.63 -20.27
CA LYS A 342 -0.43 -8.01 -20.97
C LYS A 342 0.31 -7.00 -20.11
N ALA A 343 -0.41 -6.06 -19.49
CA ALA A 343 0.21 -4.96 -18.76
C ALA A 343 0.79 -5.37 -17.41
N LEU A 344 0.11 -6.23 -16.63
CA LEU A 344 0.50 -6.51 -15.24
C LEU A 344 1.21 -7.86 -15.06
N PHE A 345 0.82 -8.87 -15.85
CA PHE A 345 1.32 -10.25 -15.72
C PHE A 345 2.32 -10.66 -16.80
N ALA A 346 2.39 -9.94 -17.92
CA ALA A 346 3.23 -10.28 -19.07
C ALA A 346 3.01 -11.73 -19.55
N SER A 347 1.77 -12.23 -19.52
CA SER A 347 1.47 -13.65 -19.73
C SER A 347 1.92 -14.20 -21.09
N GLU A 348 2.13 -13.34 -22.08
CA GLU A 348 2.56 -13.68 -23.44
C GLU A 348 4.08 -13.67 -23.63
N THR A 349 4.83 -13.08 -22.70
CA THR A 349 6.28 -12.89 -22.83
C THR A 349 7.02 -13.73 -21.79
N PRO A 350 7.97 -14.59 -22.19
CA PRO A 350 8.74 -15.37 -21.24
C PRO A 350 9.60 -14.45 -20.36
N VAL A 351 9.73 -14.80 -19.08
CA VAL A 351 10.42 -13.99 -18.07
C VAL A 351 11.89 -13.71 -18.42
N ASN A 352 12.51 -14.53 -19.27
CA ASN A 352 13.90 -14.36 -19.69
C ASN A 352 14.10 -13.26 -20.74
N GLU A 353 13.04 -12.85 -21.44
CA GLU A 353 13.06 -11.77 -22.43
C GLU A 353 12.74 -10.40 -21.80
N LEU A 354 12.20 -10.41 -20.58
CA LEU A 354 11.83 -9.20 -19.86
C LEU A 354 13.04 -8.57 -19.17
N ASP A 355 13.16 -7.25 -19.30
CA ASP A 355 14.11 -6.48 -18.51
C ASP A 355 13.74 -6.48 -17.01
N GLU A 356 14.69 -6.13 -16.14
CA GLU A 356 14.47 -6.05 -14.70
C GLU A 356 13.37 -5.06 -14.31
N HIS A 357 13.20 -3.98 -15.09
CA HIS A 357 12.16 -2.98 -14.86
C HIS A 357 10.79 -3.38 -15.41
N GLU A 358 10.70 -4.44 -16.20
CA GLU A 358 9.48 -4.90 -16.89
C GLU A 358 8.94 -6.21 -16.31
N LEU A 359 9.36 -6.57 -15.11
CA LEU A 359 8.95 -7.84 -14.51
C LEU A 359 7.47 -7.81 -14.11
N PRO A 360 6.76 -8.95 -14.25
CA PRO A 360 5.39 -9.09 -13.76
C PRO A 360 5.29 -8.82 -12.26
N ILE A 361 4.14 -8.31 -11.83
CA ILE A 361 3.92 -7.94 -10.41
C ILE A 361 4.26 -9.10 -9.45
N PRO A 362 3.78 -10.36 -9.66
CA PRO A 362 4.12 -11.47 -8.75
C PRO A 362 5.62 -11.78 -8.67
N HIS A 363 6.35 -11.58 -9.78
CA HIS A 363 7.80 -11.80 -9.83
C HIS A 363 8.58 -10.73 -9.05
N VAL A 364 8.16 -9.46 -9.12
CA VAL A 364 8.75 -8.38 -8.32
C VAL A 364 8.51 -8.64 -6.84
N ILE A 365 7.28 -9.04 -6.47
CA ILE A 365 6.92 -9.39 -5.09
C ILE A 365 7.81 -10.52 -4.56
N TYR A 366 7.95 -11.59 -5.34
CA TYR A 366 8.83 -12.71 -4.99
C TYR A 366 10.30 -12.29 -4.79
N ARG A 367 10.83 -11.43 -5.68
CA ARG A 367 12.20 -10.91 -5.56
C ARG A 367 12.41 -10.05 -4.32
N VAL A 368 11.42 -9.24 -3.93
CA VAL A 368 11.49 -8.47 -2.68
C VAL A 368 11.47 -9.40 -1.48
N LEU A 369 10.58 -10.39 -1.47
CA LEU A 369 10.56 -11.39 -0.39
C LEU A 369 11.89 -12.12 -0.26
N LEU A 370 12.52 -12.51 -1.38
CA LEU A 370 13.84 -13.13 -1.40
C LEU A 370 14.95 -12.23 -0.82
N SER A 371 14.93 -10.92 -1.10
CA SER A 371 15.96 -10.01 -0.61
C SER A 371 15.78 -9.60 0.86
N LEU A 372 14.58 -9.80 1.43
CA LEU A 372 14.35 -9.56 2.85
C LEU A 372 15.06 -10.61 3.73
N PRO A 373 15.59 -10.19 4.90
CA PRO A 373 16.07 -11.11 5.93
C PRO A 373 14.99 -12.14 6.31
N PHE A 374 15.41 -13.35 6.70
CA PHE A 374 14.50 -14.48 6.96
C PHE A 374 13.35 -14.13 7.93
N ASP A 375 13.66 -13.46 9.04
CA ASP A 375 12.65 -13.09 10.05
C ASP A 375 11.63 -12.09 9.50
N ILE A 376 12.10 -11.11 8.73
CA ILE A 376 11.26 -10.07 8.13
C ILE A 376 10.42 -10.65 7.00
N ARG A 377 11.02 -11.52 6.17
CA ARG A 377 10.33 -12.24 5.10
C ARG A 377 9.13 -13.01 5.64
N ARG A 378 9.33 -13.77 6.73
CA ARG A 378 8.26 -14.56 7.36
C ARG A 378 7.07 -13.69 7.78
N LEU A 379 7.34 -12.50 8.34
CA LEU A 379 6.30 -11.53 8.72
C LEU A 379 5.62 -10.93 7.49
N CYS A 380 6.39 -10.45 6.52
CA CYS A 380 5.93 -9.83 5.28
C CYS A 380 5.06 -10.76 4.43
N MET A 381 5.40 -12.05 4.32
CA MET A 381 4.61 -13.04 3.59
C MET A 381 3.17 -13.17 4.11
N SER A 382 3.01 -13.15 5.43
CA SER A 382 1.70 -13.27 6.08
C SER A 382 0.88 -11.97 6.06
N ARG A 383 1.49 -10.88 5.58
CA ARG A 383 0.97 -9.51 5.68
C ARG A 383 1.21 -8.75 4.38
N ILE A 384 0.71 -9.29 3.28
CA ILE A 384 0.83 -8.65 1.97
C ILE A 384 -0.34 -7.70 1.78
N ILE A 385 -0.04 -6.41 1.70
CA ILE A 385 -1.01 -5.35 1.42
C ILE A 385 -0.88 -5.00 -0.07
N ILE A 386 -1.99 -5.06 -0.81
CA ILE A 386 -2.05 -4.59 -2.20
C ILE A 386 -2.90 -3.33 -2.22
N SER A 387 -2.27 -2.19 -2.55
CA SER A 387 -2.85 -0.85 -2.57
C SER A 387 -2.61 -0.16 -3.92
N GLY A 388 -3.03 1.10 -4.04
CA GLY A 388 -2.95 1.89 -5.27
C GLY A 388 -4.24 1.86 -6.09
N GLY A 389 -4.35 2.76 -7.07
CA GLY A 389 -5.59 2.95 -7.85
C GLY A 389 -6.01 1.71 -8.64
N VAL A 390 -5.04 0.97 -9.17
CA VAL A 390 -5.29 -0.25 -9.98
C VAL A 390 -5.65 -1.46 -9.11
N SER A 391 -5.36 -1.42 -7.81
CA SER A 391 -5.66 -2.55 -6.90
C SER A 391 -7.15 -2.89 -6.78
N ASN A 392 -8.03 -1.96 -7.18
CA ASN A 392 -9.48 -2.14 -7.21
C ASN A 392 -9.98 -2.93 -8.43
N LEU A 393 -9.10 -3.29 -9.37
CA LEU A 393 -9.46 -4.11 -10.52
C LEU A 393 -10.00 -5.48 -10.05
N PRO A 394 -11.24 -5.87 -10.43
CA PRO A 394 -11.84 -7.13 -9.99
C PRO A 394 -10.96 -8.34 -10.32
N GLY A 395 -10.72 -9.20 -9.33
CA GLY A 395 -9.91 -10.42 -9.48
C GLY A 395 -8.39 -10.23 -9.40
N LEU A 396 -7.88 -9.00 -9.40
CA LEU A 396 -6.44 -8.73 -9.43
C LEU A 396 -5.71 -9.24 -8.17
N LYS A 397 -6.23 -8.89 -6.98
CA LYS A 397 -5.60 -9.26 -5.71
C LYS A 397 -5.50 -10.78 -5.54
N SER A 398 -6.59 -11.50 -5.83
CA SER A 398 -6.62 -12.96 -5.75
C SER A 398 -5.68 -13.61 -6.77
N ARG A 399 -5.65 -13.10 -8.00
CA ARG A 399 -4.72 -13.58 -9.04
C ARG A 399 -3.26 -13.39 -8.63
N VAL A 400 -2.87 -12.20 -8.16
CA VAL A 400 -1.50 -11.90 -7.72
C VAL A 400 -1.06 -12.83 -6.59
N LEU A 401 -1.91 -13.04 -5.58
CA LEU A 401 -1.59 -13.92 -4.45
C LEU A 401 -1.47 -15.39 -4.89
N ALA A 402 -2.36 -15.88 -5.74
CA ALA A 402 -2.33 -17.25 -6.24
C ALA A 402 -1.12 -17.54 -7.14
N GLU A 403 -0.67 -16.57 -7.94
CA GLU A 403 0.57 -16.68 -8.70
C GLU A 403 1.80 -16.65 -7.80
N LEU A 404 1.83 -15.73 -6.83
CA LEU A 404 2.92 -15.65 -5.87
C LEU A 404 3.09 -16.94 -5.09
N GLU A 405 1.98 -17.54 -4.64
CA GLU A 405 2.00 -18.83 -3.93
C GLU A 405 2.60 -19.94 -4.77
N THR A 406 2.32 -19.94 -6.06
CA THR A 406 2.96 -20.90 -6.96
C THR A 406 4.42 -20.61 -7.21
N LEU A 407 4.79 -19.35 -7.38
CA LEU A 407 6.20 -18.98 -7.55
C LEU A 407 7.02 -19.42 -6.33
N VAL A 408 6.49 -19.23 -5.12
CA VAL A 408 7.11 -19.69 -3.88
C VAL A 408 7.16 -21.22 -3.82
N ASN A 409 6.07 -21.93 -4.15
CA ASN A 409 6.04 -23.39 -4.13
C ASN A 409 6.96 -24.04 -5.17
N GLN A 410 7.14 -23.40 -6.33
CA GLN A 410 7.98 -23.91 -7.41
C GLN A 410 9.47 -23.61 -7.21
N ARG A 411 9.81 -22.39 -6.79
CA ARG A 411 11.20 -21.92 -6.72
C ARG A 411 11.82 -21.98 -5.33
N GLY A 412 10.99 -22.11 -4.28
CA GLY A 412 11.46 -22.03 -2.91
C GLY A 412 12.08 -20.66 -2.60
N TRP A 413 13.11 -20.65 -1.76
CA TRP A 413 13.79 -19.43 -1.28
C TRP A 413 15.24 -19.31 -1.73
N ASP A 414 15.60 -20.00 -2.81
CA ASP A 414 16.95 -19.90 -3.38
C ASP A 414 17.09 -18.60 -4.20
N PRO A 415 18.07 -17.72 -3.89
CA PRO A 415 18.33 -16.54 -4.70
C PRO A 415 18.83 -16.87 -6.12
N VAL A 416 19.39 -18.06 -6.34
CA VAL A 416 19.95 -18.47 -7.65
C VAL A 416 18.83 -18.96 -8.56
N ARG A 417 18.69 -18.33 -9.74
CA ARG A 417 17.61 -18.63 -10.68
C ARG A 417 17.79 -19.95 -11.44
N SER A 418 19.03 -20.31 -11.74
CA SER A 418 19.40 -21.53 -12.45
C SER A 418 20.86 -21.81 -12.16
N TYR A 419 21.15 -23.03 -11.70
CA TYR A 419 22.53 -23.50 -11.57
C TYR A 419 23.09 -24.04 -12.90
N GLY A 420 22.29 -24.03 -13.98
CA GLY A 420 22.71 -24.52 -15.30
C GLY A 420 23.24 -25.95 -15.22
N SER A 421 24.46 -26.16 -15.72
CA SER A 421 25.14 -27.46 -15.64
C SER A 421 25.45 -27.93 -14.21
N ALA A 422 25.45 -27.02 -13.22
CA ALA A 422 25.69 -27.34 -11.82
C ALA A 422 24.41 -27.72 -11.04
N GLN A 423 23.22 -27.71 -11.67
CA GLN A 423 21.96 -28.06 -11.01
C GLN A 423 22.00 -29.46 -10.41
N GLY A 424 22.46 -30.46 -11.17
CA GLY A 424 22.55 -31.84 -10.69
C GLY A 424 23.50 -32.00 -9.50
N HIS A 425 24.62 -31.26 -9.50
CA HIS A 425 25.56 -31.27 -8.39
C HIS A 425 25.00 -30.55 -7.15
N HIS A 426 24.32 -29.41 -7.34
CA HIS A 426 23.66 -28.68 -6.26
C HIS A 426 22.55 -29.52 -5.62
N ASP A 427 21.69 -30.14 -6.43
CA ASP A 427 20.60 -30.98 -5.96
C ASP A 427 21.13 -32.21 -5.21
N ALA A 428 22.24 -32.80 -5.68
CA ALA A 428 22.93 -33.89 -4.99
C ALA A 428 23.45 -33.45 -3.60
N ILE A 429 24.12 -32.30 -3.50
CA ILE A 429 24.59 -31.74 -2.21
C ILE A 429 23.41 -31.46 -1.27
N LEU A 430 22.31 -30.91 -1.78
CA LEU A 430 21.12 -30.64 -0.97
C LEU A 430 20.44 -31.92 -0.51
N ARG A 431 20.44 -32.97 -1.33
CA ARG A 431 19.92 -34.28 -0.96
C ARG A 431 20.81 -34.93 0.10
N GLU A 432 22.12 -34.95 -0.10
CA GLU A 432 23.09 -35.48 0.86
C GLU A 432 23.01 -34.73 2.21
N ARG A 433 22.86 -33.39 2.19
CA ARG A 433 22.62 -32.63 3.42
C ARG A 433 21.32 -33.01 4.11
N ARG A 434 20.23 -33.22 3.36
CA ARG A 434 18.93 -33.63 3.92
C ARG A 434 19.01 -35.01 4.54
N GLU A 435 19.57 -35.98 3.81
CA GLU A 435 19.79 -37.35 4.29
C GLU A 435 20.68 -37.34 5.53
N ASN A 436 21.78 -36.56 5.54
CA ASN A 436 22.63 -36.42 6.73
C ASN A 436 21.92 -35.77 7.92
N ILE A 437 20.96 -34.86 7.70
CA ILE A 437 20.15 -34.28 8.77
C ILE A 437 19.15 -35.31 9.29
N GLU A 438 18.45 -36.02 8.40
CA GLU A 438 17.50 -37.07 8.75
C GLU A 438 18.17 -38.21 9.52
N LEU A 439 19.31 -38.71 9.03
CA LEU A 439 20.13 -39.72 9.72
C LEU A 439 20.56 -39.24 11.10
N ARG A 440 20.96 -37.97 11.25
CA ARG A 440 21.32 -37.42 12.57
C ARG A 440 20.11 -37.25 13.51
N ILE A 441 18.91 -37.01 12.97
CA ILE A 441 17.67 -36.97 13.75
C ILE A 441 17.31 -38.38 14.21
N GLU A 442 17.42 -39.38 13.33
CA GLU A 442 17.20 -40.79 13.65
C GLU A 442 18.21 -41.30 14.69
N GLU A 443 19.51 -41.02 14.51
CA GLU A 443 20.56 -41.34 15.49
C GLU A 443 20.35 -40.63 16.84
N ALA A 444 19.83 -39.39 16.83
CA ALA A 444 19.48 -38.69 18.06
C ALA A 444 18.24 -39.28 18.73
N GLY A 445 17.27 -39.80 17.95
CA GLY A 445 16.09 -40.51 18.44
C GLY A 445 16.45 -41.85 19.09
N ASP A 446 17.32 -42.64 18.43
CA ASP A 446 17.75 -43.95 18.95
C ASP A 446 18.60 -43.84 20.22
N LYS A 447 19.41 -42.77 20.34
CA LYS A 447 20.19 -42.51 21.55
C LYS A 447 19.34 -42.14 22.76
N VAL A 448 18.12 -41.61 22.59
CA VAL A 448 17.21 -41.33 23.72
C VAL A 448 16.67 -42.63 24.35
N SER A 449 16.64 -43.73 23.59
CA SER A 449 16.27 -45.07 24.09
C SER A 449 17.38 -45.76 24.91
N GLU A 450 18.64 -45.35 24.78
CA GLU A 450 19.79 -46.02 25.44
C GLU A 450 20.31 -45.31 26.70
N PHE A 451 19.85 -44.10 27.02
CA PHE A 451 20.27 -43.40 28.25
C PHE A 451 19.39 -43.73 29.47
N LEU A 452 19.42 -45.01 29.84
CA LEU A 452 19.25 -45.44 31.23
C LEU A 452 20.52 -46.19 31.66
N ASN A 453 21.66 -45.49 31.72
CA ASN A 453 22.76 -45.82 32.64
C ASN A 453 23.86 -44.73 32.66
N ASP A 454 24.10 -44.25 33.88
CA ASP A 454 25.32 -43.68 34.49
C ASP A 454 26.22 -42.66 33.77
N GLY A 455 26.27 -41.46 34.36
CA GLY A 455 27.48 -41.03 35.08
C GLY A 455 28.52 -40.15 34.39
N GLU A 456 28.48 -39.94 33.07
CA GLU A 456 29.46 -39.08 32.39
C GLU A 456 28.82 -37.82 31.80
N THR A 457 29.44 -36.65 32.04
CA THR A 457 29.00 -35.37 31.48
C THR A 457 29.36 -35.35 29.99
N PRO A 458 28.39 -35.33 29.05
CA PRO A 458 28.69 -35.43 27.64
C PRO A 458 29.35 -34.15 27.13
N ALA A 459 30.29 -34.30 26.19
CA ALA A 459 30.92 -33.19 25.49
C ALA A 459 29.87 -32.25 24.88
N PRO A 460 30.06 -30.92 24.91
CA PRO A 460 29.05 -29.97 24.46
C PRO A 460 28.76 -30.15 22.97
N LEU A 461 27.52 -30.54 22.64
CA LEU A 461 27.04 -30.67 21.27
C LEU A 461 27.28 -29.36 20.48
N PRO A 462 27.75 -29.43 19.22
CA PRO A 462 27.84 -28.28 18.32
C PRO A 462 26.49 -27.56 18.20
N ALA A 463 26.51 -26.23 18.09
CA ALA A 463 25.29 -25.40 18.12
C ALA A 463 24.21 -25.79 17.09
N GLY A 464 24.60 -26.34 15.93
CA GLY A 464 23.67 -26.82 14.90
C GLY A 464 23.02 -28.18 15.17
N LEU A 465 23.44 -28.90 16.22
CA LEU A 465 22.91 -30.19 16.66
C LEU A 465 22.27 -30.13 18.05
N ARG A 466 22.32 -28.97 18.72
CA ARG A 466 21.52 -28.75 19.92
C ARG A 466 20.07 -28.62 19.48
N ALA A 467 19.17 -29.27 20.21
CA ALA A 467 17.77 -28.86 20.18
C ALA A 467 17.74 -27.35 20.41
N PRO A 468 17.01 -26.58 19.58
CA PRO A 468 16.89 -25.15 19.82
C PRO A 468 16.47 -24.97 21.28
N ASP A 469 17.24 -24.15 22.02
CA ASP A 469 16.91 -23.85 23.41
C ASP A 469 15.45 -23.48 23.45
N VAL A 470 14.67 -24.20 24.27
CA VAL A 470 13.23 -23.98 24.28
C VAL A 470 13.01 -22.55 24.73
N ASP A 471 12.64 -21.70 23.77
CA ASP A 471 12.52 -20.28 24.03
C ASP A 471 11.48 -20.11 25.14
N ILE A 472 11.89 -19.40 26.19
CA ILE A 472 11.02 -19.08 27.31
C ILE A 472 9.82 -18.29 26.78
N ILE A 473 9.99 -17.55 25.68
CA ILE A 473 8.95 -16.86 24.94
C ILE A 473 8.03 -17.87 24.24
N ASP A 474 8.54 -18.92 23.60
CA ASP A 474 7.69 -19.96 22.97
C ASP A 474 6.92 -20.79 24.01
N LYS A 475 7.52 -21.11 25.15
CA LYS A 475 6.81 -21.72 26.30
C LYS A 475 5.72 -20.80 26.84
N LYS A 476 6.02 -19.50 26.96
CA LYS A 476 5.03 -18.49 27.35
C LYS A 476 3.93 -18.38 26.31
N LEU A 477 4.26 -18.33 25.01
CA LEU A 477 3.30 -18.30 23.92
C LEU A 477 2.43 -19.56 23.92
N ALA A 478 3.01 -20.75 24.05
CA ALA A 478 2.26 -22.01 24.15
C ALA A 478 1.30 -22.01 25.35
N HIS A 479 1.79 -21.60 26.53
CA HIS A 479 0.96 -21.46 27.73
C HIS A 479 -0.13 -20.39 27.58
N THR A 480 0.18 -19.27 26.94
CA THR A 480 -0.79 -18.23 26.57
C THR A 480 -1.79 -18.77 25.57
N THR A 481 -1.40 -19.61 24.61
CA THR A 481 -2.32 -20.17 23.62
C THR A 481 -3.23 -21.25 24.18
N LEU A 482 -2.76 -21.99 25.18
CA LEU A 482 -3.60 -22.90 25.97
C LEU A 482 -4.61 -22.12 26.83
N ARG A 483 -4.24 -20.93 27.31
CA ARG A 483 -5.05 -20.09 28.20
C ARG A 483 -6.00 -19.14 27.46
N GLU A 484 -5.58 -18.63 26.30
CA GLU A 484 -6.24 -17.56 25.53
C GLU A 484 -6.67 -18.02 24.13
N GLY A 485 -6.43 -19.29 23.77
CA GLY A 485 -6.72 -19.86 22.45
C GLY A 485 -5.52 -19.77 21.48
N PRO A 486 -5.56 -20.46 20.32
CA PRO A 486 -4.48 -20.41 19.34
C PRO A 486 -4.11 -18.96 19.00
N PRO A 487 -2.83 -18.68 18.71
CA PRO A 487 -2.40 -17.32 18.49
C PRO A 487 -3.18 -16.76 17.31
N SER A 488 -3.60 -15.50 17.43
CA SER A 488 -4.38 -14.83 16.37
C SER A 488 -3.76 -15.10 15.01
N THR A 489 -4.58 -15.30 13.98
CA THR A 489 -4.17 -15.63 12.59
C THR A 489 -3.07 -14.72 12.03
N CYS A 490 -2.84 -13.57 12.65
CA CYS A 490 -1.74 -12.63 12.43
C CYS A 490 -0.34 -13.12 12.86
N SER A 491 -0.26 -14.28 13.53
CA SER A 491 0.97 -14.93 14.02
C SER A 491 1.41 -16.10 13.13
N VAL A 492 0.61 -16.47 12.13
CA VAL A 492 0.96 -17.48 11.13
C VAL A 492 1.98 -16.86 10.17
N GLY A 493 3.24 -16.86 10.56
CA GLY A 493 4.33 -16.43 9.69
C GLY A 493 4.70 -17.51 8.69
N GLY A 494 4.94 -17.14 7.42
CA GLY A 494 5.42 -18.07 6.38
C GLY A 494 4.35 -18.63 5.44
N SER A 495 3.08 -18.25 5.61
CA SER A 495 2.03 -18.44 4.59
C SER A 495 1.80 -17.15 3.81
N ILE A 496 1.38 -17.26 2.56
CA ILE A 496 1.02 -16.11 1.73
C ILE A 496 -0.40 -15.69 2.08
N ARG A 497 -0.54 -14.46 2.56
CA ARG A 497 -1.83 -13.91 2.96
C ARG A 497 -1.94 -12.44 2.55
N GLY A 498 -3.05 -12.13 1.88
CA GLY A 498 -3.48 -10.76 1.62
C GLY A 498 -4.13 -10.13 2.86
N ILE A 499 -3.81 -8.86 3.11
CA ILE A 499 -4.46 -8.01 4.13
C ILE A 499 -5.00 -6.76 3.46
N GLU A 500 -6.21 -6.38 3.84
CA GLU A 500 -6.83 -5.15 3.36
C GLU A 500 -6.27 -3.92 4.08
N THR A 501 -6.15 -2.83 3.34
CA THR A 501 -5.75 -1.52 3.87
C THR A 501 -6.77 -0.49 3.44
N LEU A 502 -6.95 0.54 4.27
CA LEU A 502 -7.72 1.73 3.92
C LEU A 502 -6.88 2.77 3.13
N GLY A 503 -5.59 2.47 2.91
CA GLY A 503 -4.69 3.26 2.06
C GLY A 503 -3.89 4.35 2.80
N PRO A 504 -2.98 5.02 2.09
CA PRO A 504 -2.04 5.98 2.67
C PRO A 504 -2.73 7.16 3.37
N TRP A 505 -3.75 7.77 2.74
CA TRP A 505 -4.48 8.90 3.30
C TRP A 505 -5.08 8.59 4.69
N VAL A 506 -5.70 7.41 4.88
CA VAL A 506 -6.28 7.04 6.17
C VAL A 506 -5.18 6.85 7.22
N GLY A 507 -4.06 6.24 6.84
CA GLY A 507 -2.89 6.11 7.71
C GLY A 507 -2.34 7.48 8.14
N ALA A 508 -2.25 8.41 7.20
CA ALA A 508 -1.80 9.78 7.47
C ALA A 508 -2.79 10.54 8.37
N SER A 509 -4.08 10.43 8.08
CA SER A 509 -5.17 10.98 8.89
C SER A 509 -5.10 10.48 10.34
N LEU A 510 -4.89 9.17 10.54
CA LEU A 510 -4.72 8.57 11.85
C LEU A 510 -3.50 9.12 12.59
N LEU A 511 -2.32 9.15 11.93
CA LEU A 511 -1.09 9.63 12.57
C LEU A 511 -1.15 11.12 12.90
N ALA A 512 -1.75 11.93 12.03
CA ALA A 512 -1.98 13.35 12.28
C ALA A 512 -2.92 13.57 13.48
N GLN A 513 -4.00 12.78 13.57
CA GLN A 513 -4.93 12.83 14.71
C GLN A 513 -4.26 12.41 16.03
N LEU A 514 -3.38 11.41 15.97
CA LEU A 514 -2.59 10.94 17.11
C LEU A 514 -1.38 11.84 17.42
N ARG A 515 -1.12 12.88 16.61
CA ARG A 515 0.00 13.82 16.75
C ARG A 515 1.35 13.11 16.84
N VAL A 516 1.51 12.03 16.07
CA VAL A 516 2.78 11.30 16.00
C VAL A 516 3.77 12.17 15.23
N LYS A 517 4.87 12.54 15.88
CA LYS A 517 5.95 13.27 15.22
C LYS A 517 6.64 12.35 14.20
N GLY A 518 6.75 12.82 12.96
CA GLY A 518 7.51 12.13 11.92
C GLY A 518 9.01 12.26 12.16
N ILE A 519 9.78 11.38 11.51
CA ILE A 519 11.25 11.49 11.48
C ILE A 519 11.67 12.70 10.65
N VAL A 520 10.92 12.99 9.59
CA VAL A 520 11.18 14.09 8.66
C VAL A 520 10.14 15.19 8.92
N GLU A 521 10.50 16.14 9.79
CA GLU A 521 9.73 17.36 10.03
C GLU A 521 10.57 18.56 9.56
N VAL A 522 10.00 19.34 8.64
CA VAL A 522 10.65 20.49 8.02
C VAL A 522 9.96 21.75 8.52
N GLU A 523 10.74 22.65 9.13
CA GLU A 523 10.27 23.98 9.53
C GLU A 523 10.44 24.98 8.39
N ARG A 524 9.46 25.86 8.21
CA ARG A 524 9.44 26.86 7.12
C ARG A 524 10.69 27.72 7.07
N GLU A 525 11.09 28.32 8.20
CA GLU A 525 12.21 29.24 8.25
C GLU A 525 13.53 28.57 7.86
N ARG A 526 13.71 27.29 8.25
CA ARG A 526 14.90 26.50 7.90
C ARG A 526 14.93 26.19 6.41
N PHE A 527 13.79 25.75 5.87
CA PHE A 527 13.68 25.46 4.45
C PHE A 527 13.90 26.71 3.58
N LEU A 528 13.31 27.85 3.95
CA LEU A 528 13.50 29.10 3.20
C LEU A 528 14.93 29.64 3.27
N LYS A 529 15.69 29.28 4.30
CA LYS A 529 17.08 29.70 4.46
C LYS A 529 18.05 28.83 3.64
N ASP A 530 17.95 27.51 3.79
CA ASP A 530 18.96 26.56 3.32
C ASP A 530 18.44 25.60 2.22
N GLY A 531 17.15 25.66 1.87
CA GLY A 531 16.48 24.74 0.95
C GLY A 531 16.59 23.28 1.39
N LEU A 532 16.54 22.34 0.43
CA LEU A 532 16.82 20.92 0.69
C LEU A 532 18.28 20.66 1.10
N LEU A 533 19.23 21.54 0.75
CA LEU A 533 20.64 21.38 1.08
C LEU A 533 20.92 21.53 2.59
N GLY A 534 20.00 22.16 3.33
CA GLY A 534 20.05 22.22 4.79
C GLY A 534 19.75 20.88 5.50
N ALA A 535 19.32 19.85 4.78
CA ALA A 535 19.02 18.54 5.36
C ALA A 535 20.31 17.73 5.64
N VAL A 536 20.41 17.15 6.83
CA VAL A 536 21.52 16.26 7.20
C VAL A 536 21.31 14.89 6.58
N ARG A 537 22.35 14.41 5.88
CA ARG A 537 22.36 13.09 5.22
C ARG A 537 22.42 11.97 6.26
N GLU A 538 21.67 10.89 6.04
CA GLU A 538 21.45 9.79 7.00
C GLU A 538 22.73 9.16 7.60
N LYS A 539 23.89 9.24 6.91
CA LYS A 539 25.17 8.73 7.44
C LYS A 539 25.59 9.36 8.79
N GLU A 540 25.01 10.48 9.19
CA GLU A 540 25.32 11.16 10.45
C GLU A 540 24.26 10.96 11.55
N ILE A 541 23.16 10.26 11.27
CA ILE A 541 22.05 10.10 12.21
C ILE A 541 22.15 8.73 12.86
N SER A 542 22.99 8.64 13.91
CA SER A 542 22.95 7.48 14.80
C SER A 542 21.59 7.42 15.51
N VAL A 543 20.76 6.45 15.15
CA VAL A 543 19.46 6.12 15.79
C VAL A 543 19.59 5.80 17.29
N VAL A 544 20.82 5.80 17.84
CA VAL A 544 21.14 5.59 19.25
C VAL A 544 20.83 6.81 20.13
N GLN A 545 20.62 8.01 19.57
CA GLN A 545 20.23 9.17 20.36
C GLN A 545 18.72 9.17 20.71
N ARG A 546 18.21 8.00 21.13
CA ARG A 546 17.00 7.93 21.94
C ARG A 546 17.29 8.65 23.25
N GLN A 547 16.59 9.75 23.50
CA GLN A 547 16.39 10.22 24.87
C GLN A 547 15.76 9.07 25.66
N SER A 548 16.59 8.35 26.41
CA SER A 548 16.13 7.51 27.50
C SER A 548 15.49 8.49 28.48
N MET A 549 14.16 8.52 28.52
CA MET A 549 13.41 9.13 29.63
C MET A 549 13.56 8.20 30.84
N GLY A 550 14.77 8.18 31.41
CA GLY A 550 15.00 7.69 32.76
C GLY A 550 14.47 8.72 33.76
N PRO A 551 13.86 8.30 34.87
CA PRO A 551 13.35 9.24 35.86
C PRO A 551 14.51 9.88 36.61
N GLY A 552 14.76 11.16 36.32
CA GLY A 552 15.61 12.03 37.13
C GLY A 552 16.91 12.43 36.45
N ILE A 553 16.92 13.63 35.85
CA ILE A 553 17.95 14.67 36.02
C ILE A 553 17.30 15.97 35.53
N LEU A 554 16.83 16.77 36.49
CA LEU A 554 16.48 18.16 36.31
C LEU A 554 17.78 18.96 36.39
N GLY A 555 18.19 19.58 35.28
CA GLY A 555 19.10 20.71 35.30
C GLY A 555 20.45 20.50 34.60
N VAL A 556 20.45 20.63 33.27
CA VAL A 556 21.49 21.36 32.54
C VAL A 556 20.81 22.08 31.37
N LYS A 557 20.62 23.39 31.51
CA LYS A 557 20.33 24.30 30.39
C LYS A 557 21.66 24.72 29.76
N ASN A 558 21.65 24.83 28.44
CA ASN A 558 22.66 25.44 27.55
C ASN A 558 23.91 24.62 27.19
N ALA A 559 23.77 23.80 26.14
CA ALA A 559 24.82 23.58 25.14
C ALA A 559 24.18 23.13 23.80
N GLY A 560 23.92 24.10 22.91
CA GLY A 560 23.66 23.95 21.48
C GLY A 560 22.86 22.75 20.98
N GLU A 561 21.53 22.85 20.95
CA GLU A 561 20.71 22.10 20.00
C GLU A 561 21.08 22.54 18.58
N ARG A 562 22.04 21.86 17.96
CA ARG A 562 22.16 21.88 16.49
C ARG A 562 20.93 21.15 15.96
N GLY A 563 19.88 21.91 15.69
CA GLY A 563 18.62 21.47 15.09
C GLY A 563 18.80 21.01 13.64
N SER A 564 19.45 19.88 13.43
CA SER A 564 19.50 19.19 12.14
C SER A 564 18.15 18.52 11.86
N TRP A 565 17.55 18.79 10.70
CA TRP A 565 16.46 17.98 10.14
C TRP A 565 17.04 17.09 9.03
N THR A 566 16.33 16.02 8.66
CA THR A 566 16.80 15.04 7.68
C THR A 566 15.74 14.75 6.63
N LEU A 567 16.17 14.31 5.45
CA LEU A 567 15.28 13.77 4.42
C LEU A 567 15.02 12.27 4.59
N GLY A 568 15.66 11.60 5.56
CA GLY A 568 15.44 10.17 5.79
C GLY A 568 15.59 9.35 4.50
N ILE A 569 14.57 8.57 4.16
CA ILE A 569 14.54 7.73 2.94
C ILE A 569 14.61 8.51 1.62
N TRP A 570 14.38 9.84 1.65
CA TRP A 570 14.43 10.74 0.49
C TRP A 570 15.79 11.48 0.35
N ALA A 571 16.76 11.20 1.23
CA ALA A 571 18.07 11.86 1.29
C ALA A 571 19.02 11.50 0.13
#